data_AF-A0AAN6J2W9-F1
#
_entry.id   AF-A0AAN6J2W9-F1
#
_cell.length_a   1.000
_cell.length_b   1.000
_cell.length_c   1.000
_cell.angle_alpha   90.00
_cell.angle_beta   90.00
_cell.angle_gamma   90.00
#
_symmetry.space_group_name_H-M   'P 1'
#
loop_
_entity.id
_entity.type
_entity.pdbx_description
1 polymer ?
#
loop_
_entity_poly.entity_id
_entity_poly.type
_entity_poly.pdbx_seq_one_letter_code
_entity_poly.pdbx_strand_id
1 'polypeptide(L)'
;MSLAGVTSGLGMFLFGYTMAIGAAAELCAFLQGLMMFGVLIGIFATLSYGLDAFRTQSNEIFVMNMLFKNFMFYGLSNFANPWVAANGPEQIMYVFGATSVFLSALAIPVYVYGKKLRSWWTRHDLFATFKMQTTGPKQDLG
;
A
#
# COMPACT_ATOMS: atom_id res chain seq x y z
N MET A 1 3.18 11.06 -2.40
CA MET A 1 3.80 9.95 -1.64
C MET A 1 4.75 10.41 -0.55
N SER A 2 5.47 11.53 -0.69
CA SER A 2 6.39 12.02 0.35
C SER A 2 5.72 12.31 1.70
N LEU A 3 4.63 13.09 1.70
CA LEU A 3 3.93 13.45 2.94
C LEU A 3 3.33 12.21 3.65
N ALA A 4 2.69 11.32 2.87
CA ALA A 4 2.09 10.08 3.38
C ALA A 4 3.12 9.08 3.92
N GLY A 5 4.29 8.97 3.28
CA GLY A 5 5.37 8.08 3.74
C GLY A 5 6.05 8.60 5.01
N VAL A 6 6.21 9.92 5.13
CA VAL A 6 6.81 10.54 6.33
C VAL A 6 5.87 10.43 7.53
N THR A 7 4.58 10.74 7.38
CA THR A 7 3.62 10.67 8.49
C THR A 7 3.32 9.24 8.92
N SER A 8 3.20 8.30 7.97
CA SER A 8 2.99 6.88 8.29
C SER A 8 4.21 6.22 8.92
N GLY A 9 5.42 6.50 8.41
CA GLY A 9 6.67 6.00 8.98
C GLY A 9 6.89 6.52 10.40
N LEU A 10 6.85 7.85 10.60
CA LEU A 10 6.99 8.45 11.93
C LEU A 10 5.93 7.94 12.91
N GLY A 11 4.67 7.82 12.46
CA GLY A 11 3.59 7.28 13.27
C GLY A 11 3.86 5.83 13.72
N MET A 12 4.34 4.96 12.82
CA MET A 12 4.67 3.56 13.16
C MET A 12 5.82 3.44 14.16
N PHE A 13 6.91 4.17 13.95
CA PHE A 13 8.07 4.13 14.86
C PHE A 13 7.72 4.71 16.24
N LEU A 14 7.07 5.88 16.27
CA LEU A 14 6.72 6.53 17.54
C LEU A 14 5.67 5.72 18.31
N PHE A 15 4.67 5.15 17.63
CA PHE A 15 3.67 4.30 18.27
C PHE A 15 4.29 3.05 18.89
N GLY A 16 5.19 2.37 18.17
CA GLY A 16 5.91 1.20 18.67
C GLY A 16 6.72 1.50 19.93
N TYR A 17 7.44 2.63 19.94
CA TYR A 17 8.21 3.10 21.09
C TYR A 17 7.33 3.46 22.29
N THR A 18 6.25 4.23 22.07
CA THR A 18 5.34 4.64 23.15
C THR A 18 4.58 3.47 23.76
N MET A 19 4.27 2.44 22.95
CA MET A 19 3.68 1.20 23.42
C MET A 19 4.64 0.38 24.28
N ALA A 20 5.94 0.33 23.93
CA ALA A 20 6.94 -0.40 24.68
C ALA A 20 7.19 0.19 26.08
N ILE A 21 7.14 1.52 26.19
CA ILE A 21 7.32 2.25 27.47
C ILE A 21 6.05 2.24 28.33
N GLY A 22 4.91 1.82 27.79
CA GLY A 22 3.63 1.89 28.49
C GLY A 22 3.19 3.34 28.72
N ALA A 23 3.43 4.23 27.76
CA ALA A 23 3.05 5.63 27.84
C ALA A 23 1.51 5.81 27.95
N ALA A 24 1.08 7.02 28.31
CA ALA A 24 -0.34 7.35 28.45
C ALA A 24 -1.14 6.96 27.20
N ALA A 25 -2.32 6.36 27.40
CA ALA A 25 -3.17 5.84 26.34
C ALA A 25 -3.50 6.90 25.28
N GLU A 26 -3.65 8.16 25.69
CA GLU A 26 -3.96 9.27 24.78
C GLU A 26 -2.83 9.56 23.78
N LEU A 27 -1.58 9.42 24.20
CA LEU A 27 -0.43 9.60 23.32
C LEU A 27 -0.35 8.46 22.29
N CYS A 28 -0.57 7.23 22.73
CA CYS A 28 -0.63 6.07 21.82
C CYS A 28 -1.78 6.21 20.81
N ALA A 29 -2.96 6.65 21.24
CA ALA A 29 -4.11 6.87 20.36
C ALA A 29 -3.83 7.97 19.32
N PHE A 30 -3.20 9.08 19.73
CA PHE A 30 -2.82 10.15 18.82
C PHE A 30 -1.81 9.69 17.76
N LEU A 31 -0.77 8.95 18.16
CA LEU A 31 0.26 8.44 17.24
C LEU A 31 -0.29 7.38 16.28
N GLN A 32 -1.20 6.52 16.76
CA GLN A 32 -1.96 5.60 15.91
C GLN A 32 -2.79 6.36 14.86
N GLY A 33 -3.44 7.45 15.27
CA GLY A 33 -4.19 8.33 14.37
C GLY A 33 -3.32 8.99 13.30
N LEU A 34 -2.14 9.49 13.70
CA LEU A 34 -1.16 10.07 12.77
C LEU A 34 -0.65 9.06 11.74
N MET A 35 -0.39 7.82 12.17
CA MET A 35 -0.03 6.72 11.29
C MET A 35 -1.16 6.45 10.27
N MET A 36 -2.39 6.26 10.75
CA MET A 36 -3.54 5.94 9.91
C MET A 36 -3.83 7.04 8.89
N PHE A 37 -3.68 8.31 9.29
CA PHE A 37 -3.80 9.44 8.38
C PHE A 37 -2.84 9.32 7.17
N GLY A 38 -1.55 9.03 7.42
CA GLY A 38 -0.57 8.83 6.36
C GLY A 38 -0.91 7.64 5.45
N VAL A 39 -1.27 6.51 6.06
CA VAL A 39 -1.61 5.27 5.33
C VAL A 39 -2.83 5.47 4.43
N LEU A 40 -3.89 6.11 4.92
CA LEU A 40 -5.12 6.33 4.15
C LEU A 40 -4.87 7.21 2.91
N ILE A 41 -4.09 8.28 3.05
CA ILE A 41 -3.69 9.11 1.90
C ILE A 41 -2.97 8.27 0.84
N GLY A 42 -2.04 7.41 1.26
CA GLY A 42 -1.30 6.53 0.35
C GLY A 42 -2.20 5.53 -0.38
N ILE A 43 -3.11 4.87 0.34
CA ILE A 43 -4.04 3.88 -0.21
C ILE A 43 -4.97 4.51 -1.24
N PHE A 44 -5.67 5.59 -0.86
CA PHE A 44 -6.66 6.19 -1.74
C PHE A 44 -6.04 6.83 -2.97
N ALA A 45 -4.89 7.49 -2.83
CA ALA A 45 -4.19 8.07 -3.98
C ALA A 45 -3.72 7.01 -5.00
N THR A 46 -3.26 5.85 -4.52
CA THR A 46 -2.80 4.76 -5.40
C THR A 46 -3.96 4.04 -6.05
N LEU A 47 -5.03 3.79 -5.28
CA LEU A 47 -6.22 3.11 -5.78
C LEU A 47 -6.94 3.93 -6.85
N SER A 48 -7.16 5.23 -6.62
CA SER A 48 -7.80 6.10 -7.62
C SER A 48 -6.99 6.17 -8.90
N TYR A 49 -5.67 6.34 -8.80
CA TYR A 49 -4.78 6.33 -9.97
C TYR A 49 -4.85 5.00 -10.74
N GLY A 50 -4.88 3.87 -10.04
CA GLY A 50 -5.00 2.54 -10.67
C GLY A 50 -6.32 2.36 -11.42
N LEU A 51 -7.44 2.79 -10.83
CA LEU A 51 -8.76 2.73 -11.46
C LEU A 51 -8.86 3.69 -12.66
N ASP A 52 -8.29 4.88 -12.54
CA ASP A 52 -8.24 5.85 -13.64
C ASP A 52 -7.36 5.39 -14.80
N ALA A 53 -6.29 4.66 -14.54
CA ALA A 53 -5.41 4.12 -15.56
C ALA A 53 -6.03 2.95 -16.35
N PHE A 54 -6.93 2.18 -15.72
CA PHE A 54 -7.53 0.97 -16.28
C PHE A 54 -9.06 1.03 -16.25
N ARG A 55 -9.65 2.10 -16.79
CA ARG A 55 -11.09 2.38 -16.68
C ARG A 55 -11.99 1.22 -17.12
N THR A 56 -11.66 0.57 -18.22
CA THR A 56 -12.44 -0.57 -18.76
C THR A 56 -12.47 -1.78 -17.82
N GLN A 57 -11.47 -1.93 -16.95
CA GLN A 57 -11.27 -3.09 -16.07
C GLN A 57 -11.33 -2.68 -14.58
N SER A 58 -11.89 -1.50 -14.28
CA SER A 58 -11.91 -0.91 -12.93
C SER A 58 -12.53 -1.83 -11.88
N ASN A 59 -13.65 -2.49 -12.22
CA ASN A 59 -14.35 -3.38 -11.29
C ASN A 59 -13.49 -4.60 -10.92
N GLU A 60 -12.84 -5.21 -11.89
CA GLU A 60 -11.98 -6.38 -11.69
C GLU A 60 -10.76 -6.00 -10.84
N ILE A 61 -10.09 -4.89 -11.17
CA ILE A 61 -8.93 -4.40 -10.42
C ILE A 61 -9.30 -4.06 -8.98
N PHE A 62 -10.46 -3.44 -8.76
CA PHE A 62 -10.94 -3.14 -7.41
C PHE A 62 -11.17 -4.41 -6.58
N VAL A 63 -11.85 -5.41 -7.14
CA VAL A 63 -12.11 -6.69 -6.46
C VAL A 63 -10.80 -7.43 -6.17
N MET A 64 -9.88 -7.47 -7.14
CA MET A 64 -8.57 -8.12 -6.96
C MET A 64 -7.72 -7.42 -5.90
N ASN A 65 -7.73 -6.08 -5.84
CA ASN A 65 -7.05 -5.32 -4.80
C ASN A 65 -7.61 -5.63 -3.41
N MET A 66 -8.94 -5.67 -3.27
CA MET A 66 -9.60 -5.98 -2.01
C MET A 66 -9.31 -7.42 -1.55
N LEU A 67 -9.37 -8.38 -2.47
CA LEU A 67 -9.02 -9.78 -2.19
C LEU A 67 -7.57 -9.90 -1.76
N PHE A 68 -6.64 -9.32 -2.51
CA PHE A 68 -5.21 -9.35 -2.22
C PHE A 68 -4.91 -8.76 -0.85
N LYS A 69 -5.40 -7.56 -0.53
CA LYS A 69 -5.10 -6.93 0.76
C LYS A 69 -5.66 -7.76 1.91
N ASN A 70 -6.89 -8.25 1.81
CA ASN A 70 -7.54 -8.97 2.91
C ASN A 70 -6.85 -10.32 3.15
N PHE A 71 -6.46 -11.02 2.08
CA PHE A 71 -5.68 -12.26 2.20
C PHE A 71 -4.29 -12.01 2.79
N MET A 72 -3.61 -10.96 2.34
CA MET A 72 -2.32 -10.55 2.90
C MET A 72 -2.42 -10.23 4.39
N PHE A 73 -3.44 -9.46 4.81
CA PHE A 73 -3.65 -9.15 6.23
C PHE A 73 -4.05 -10.37 7.05
N TYR A 74 -4.81 -11.30 6.50
CA TYR A 74 -5.10 -12.57 7.15
C TYR A 74 -3.81 -13.37 7.42
N GLY A 75 -2.96 -13.52 6.40
CA GLY A 75 -1.65 -14.18 6.54
C GLY A 75 -0.75 -13.46 7.55
N LEU A 76 -0.68 -12.14 7.45
CA LEU A 76 0.13 -11.32 8.35
C LEU A 76 -0.38 -11.36 9.80
N SER A 77 -1.69 -11.39 10.03
CA SER A 77 -2.26 -11.47 11.38
C SER A 77 -1.87 -12.76 12.10
N ASN A 78 -1.88 -13.89 11.38
CA ASN A 78 -1.43 -15.18 11.91
C ASN A 78 0.07 -15.17 12.30
N PHE A 79 0.88 -14.37 11.62
CA PHE A 79 2.32 -14.22 11.93
C PHE A 79 2.60 -13.13 12.98
N ALA A 80 1.84 -12.03 12.93
CA ALA A 80 2.04 -10.87 13.78
C ALA A 80 1.67 -11.15 15.25
N ASN A 81 0.56 -11.87 15.48
CA ASN A 81 0.10 -12.18 16.84
C ASN A 81 1.14 -12.95 17.68
N PRO A 82 1.71 -14.09 17.21
CA PRO A 82 2.75 -14.79 17.97
C PRO A 82 4.07 -14.00 18.03
N TRP A 83 4.40 -13.20 17.02
CA TRP A 83 5.60 -12.37 17.06
C TRP A 83 5.52 -11.29 18.15
N VAL A 84 4.40 -10.58 18.25
CA VAL A 84 4.16 -9.60 19.31
C VAL A 84 4.22 -10.26 20.68
N ALA A 85 3.68 -11.47 20.83
CA ALA A 85 3.73 -12.21 22.08
C ALA A 85 5.16 -12.61 22.49
N ALA A 86 6.05 -12.89 21.52
CA ALA A 86 7.42 -13.34 21.79
C ALA A 86 8.43 -12.19 21.98
N ASN A 87 8.36 -11.14 21.16
CA ASN A 87 9.38 -10.07 21.11
C ASN A 87 8.83 -8.68 21.43
N GLY A 88 7.56 -8.57 21.79
CA GLY A 88 6.90 -7.30 22.09
C GLY A 88 6.46 -6.51 20.85
N PRO A 89 5.70 -5.43 21.06
CA PRO A 89 5.11 -4.62 19.99
C PRO A 89 6.13 -3.69 19.29
N GLU A 90 7.26 -3.39 19.92
CA GLU A 90 8.26 -2.47 19.38
C GLU A 90 8.91 -3.02 18.10
N GLN A 91 9.39 -4.26 18.15
CA GLN A 91 10.14 -4.86 17.06
C GLN A 91 9.28 -4.97 15.78
N ILE A 92 8.02 -5.40 15.91
CA ILE A 92 7.15 -5.56 14.74
C ILE A 92 6.80 -4.20 14.11
N MET A 93 6.58 -3.17 14.93
CA MET A 93 6.25 -1.83 14.45
C MET A 93 7.44 -1.15 13.78
N TYR A 94 8.67 -1.40 14.25
CA TYR A 94 9.88 -0.94 13.59
C TYR A 94 10.11 -1.62 12.25
N VAL A 95 9.88 -2.94 12.14
CA VAL A 95 9.99 -3.65 10.87
C VAL A 95 8.95 -3.17 9.88
N PHE A 96 7.70 -2.97 10.31
CA PHE A 96 6.64 -2.45 9.44
C PHE A 96 6.87 -0.99 9.03
N GLY A 97 7.36 -0.15 9.95
CA GLY A 97 7.77 1.23 9.66
C GLY A 97 8.90 1.28 8.63
N ALA A 98 9.95 0.48 8.83
CA ALA A 98 11.09 0.41 7.92
C ALA A 98 10.68 -0.09 6.53
N THR A 99 9.84 -1.13 6.47
CA THR A 99 9.31 -1.66 5.21
C THR A 99 8.47 -0.62 4.48
N SER A 100 7.62 0.13 5.20
CA SER A 100 6.79 1.19 4.62
C SER A 100 7.62 2.35 4.04
N VAL A 101 8.68 2.75 4.76
CA VAL A 101 9.63 3.78 4.29
C VAL A 101 10.44 3.27 3.10
N PHE A 102 10.89 2.01 3.13
CA PHE A 102 11.61 1.38 2.03
C PHE A 102 10.76 1.30 0.75
N LEU A 103 9.51 0.86 0.86
CA LEU A 103 8.56 0.85 -0.27
C LEU A 103 8.29 2.27 -0.80
N SER A 104 8.20 3.25 0.10
CA SER A 104 8.07 4.67 -0.28
C SER A 104 9.32 5.17 -1.02
N ALA A 105 10.51 4.73 -0.62
CA ALA A 105 11.77 5.06 -1.30
C ALA A 105 11.87 4.38 -2.68
N LEU A 106 11.36 3.14 -2.82
CA LEU A 106 11.25 2.44 -4.11
C LEU A 106 10.31 3.14 -5.09
N ALA A 107 9.46 4.07 -4.65
CA ALA A 107 8.71 4.92 -5.57
C ALA A 107 9.59 5.85 -6.41
N ILE A 108 10.76 6.26 -5.89
CA ILE A 108 11.70 7.14 -6.58
C ILE A 108 12.22 6.49 -7.88
N PRO A 109 12.79 5.27 -7.88
CA PRO A 109 13.20 4.62 -9.12
C PRO A 109 12.02 4.35 -10.06
N VAL A 110 10.83 4.02 -9.54
CA VAL A 110 9.63 3.87 -10.38
C VAL A 110 9.26 5.18 -11.07
N TYR A 111 9.42 6.32 -10.40
CA TYR A 111 9.19 7.63 -11.02
C TYR A 111 10.19 7.93 -12.15
N VAL A 112 11.47 7.58 -11.97
CA VAL A 112 12.52 7.79 -12.97
C VAL A 112 12.40 6.84 -14.16
N TYR A 113 12.25 5.53 -13.90
CA TYR A 113 12.19 4.49 -14.93
C TYR A 113 10.79 4.23 -15.48
N GLY A 114 9.75 4.84 -14.89
CA GLY A 114 8.36 4.61 -15.28
C GLY A 114 8.06 4.91 -16.75
N LYS A 115 8.77 5.87 -17.36
CA LYS A 115 8.65 6.16 -18.79
C LYS A 115 9.07 4.97 -19.66
N LYS A 116 10.14 4.26 -19.28
CA LYS A 116 10.61 3.06 -19.98
C LYS A 116 9.66 1.89 -19.78
N LEU A 117 9.18 1.71 -18.55
CA LEU A 117 8.23 0.64 -18.23
C LEU A 117 6.91 0.79 -19.00
N ARG A 118 6.37 2.02 -19.07
CA ARG A 118 5.14 2.30 -19.83
C ARG A 118 5.32 2.06 -21.33
N SER A 119 6.43 2.52 -21.90
CA SER A 119 6.74 2.26 -23.32
C SER A 119 6.90 0.76 -23.63
N TRP A 120 7.39 -0.04 -22.67
CA TRP A 120 7.51 -1.48 -22.84
C TRP A 120 6.14 -2.17 -22.80
N TRP A 121 5.29 -1.78 -21.84
CA TRP A 121 3.92 -2.30 -21.71
C TRP A 121 3.04 -2.01 -22.92
N THR A 122 3.15 -0.82 -23.53
CA THR A 122 2.41 -0.51 -24.77
C THR A 122 2.83 -1.39 -25.95
N ARG A 123 4.07 -1.89 -25.95
CA ARG A 123 4.60 -2.76 -27.02
C ARG A 123 4.34 -4.24 -26.76
N HIS A 124 4.23 -4.64 -25.49
CA HIS A 124 4.00 -6.02 -25.05
C HIS A 124 2.69 -6.07 -24.26
N ASP A 125 1.57 -5.88 -24.95
CA ASP A 125 0.26 -5.99 -24.33
C ASP A 125 -0.03 -7.47 -24.00
N LEU A 126 0.13 -7.80 -22.72
CA LEU A 126 -0.13 -9.14 -22.19
C LEU A 126 -1.61 -9.52 -22.35
N PHE A 127 -2.54 -8.56 -22.35
CA PHE A 127 -3.97 -8.85 -22.53
C PHE A 127 -4.29 -9.27 -23.96
N ALA A 128 -3.66 -8.64 -24.96
CA ALA A 128 -3.72 -9.08 -26.35
C ALA A 128 -3.06 -10.45 -26.54
N THR A 129 -1.94 -10.69 -25.85
CA THR A 129 -1.19 -11.96 -25.93
C THR A 129 -1.97 -13.12 -25.32
N PHE A 130 -2.61 -12.93 -24.16
CA PHE A 130 -3.38 -13.96 -23.46
C PHE A 130 -4.85 -14.04 -23.90
N LYS A 131 -5.27 -13.25 -24.90
CA LYS A 131 -6.65 -13.19 -25.42
C LYS A 131 -7.71 -12.91 -24.33
N MET A 132 -7.32 -12.27 -23.25
CA MET A 132 -8.22 -11.88 -22.15
C MET A 132 -8.78 -10.48 -22.41
N GLN A 133 -9.30 -10.25 -23.62
CA GLN A 133 -9.98 -9.00 -23.94
C GLN A 133 -11.45 -9.16 -23.55
N THR A 134 -11.86 -8.49 -22.47
CA THR A 134 -13.29 -8.37 -22.17
C THR A 134 -13.92 -7.44 -23.21
N THR A 135 -14.73 -7.99 -24.11
CA THR A 135 -15.53 -7.21 -25.07
C THR A 135 -16.68 -6.52 -24.34
N GLY A 136 -16.37 -5.54 -23.50
CA GLY A 136 -17.34 -4.52 -23.13
C GLY A 136 -17.63 -3.64 -24.36
N PRO A 137 -18.81 -2.98 -24.44
CA PRO A 137 -19.10 -2.05 -25.52
C PRO A 137 -17.92 -1.07 -25.65
N LYS A 138 -17.38 -0.93 -26.87
CA LYS A 138 -16.32 0.01 -27.18
C LYS A 138 -16.80 1.38 -26.73
N GLN A 139 -16.19 1.91 -25.68
CA GLN A 139 -16.44 3.28 -25.28
C GLN A 139 -15.61 4.14 -26.23
N ASP A 140 -16.26 4.58 -27.31
CA ASP A 140 -15.69 5.51 -28.27
C ASP A 140 -15.45 6.84 -27.54
N LEU A 141 -14.25 7.02 -27.00
CA LEU A 141 -13.79 8.32 -26.53
C LEU A 141 -13.15 9.04 -27.72
N GLY A 142 -13.88 10.03 -28.24
CA GLY A 142 -13.33 11.10 -29.07
C GLY A 142 -12.44 12.06 -28.28
#